data_AF-A0ABD5TYE5-F1
#
_entry.id   AF-A0ABD5TYE5-F1
#
_cell.length_a   1.000
_cell.length_b   1.000
_cell.length_c   1.000
_cell.angle_alpha   90.00
_cell.angle_beta   90.00
_cell.angle_gamma   90.00
#
_symmetry.space_group_name_H-M   'P 1'
#
loop_
_entity.id
_entity.type
_entity.pdbx_description
1 polymer ?
#
loop_
_entity_poly.entity_id
_entity_poly.type
_entity_poly.pdbx_seq_one_letter_code
_entity_poly.pdbx_strand_id
1 'polypeptide(L)'
;MTDDTPEEDARTDGTGVVAPDGETPTWRERKQRSQGLPRLTYEYFERSRREDEDLRRESDYVERDVLGFPTWPHEILRNLSIACFFVGIILFLAATLPPHIGAPANPSSTPAIILPDWYLYWSFGLLKLGPLNPEMAVLGGQKLMGDRMYGVLANIVVVGAIAIVPFLNKGSARRPVEQPFWAAVGVGGVTFALTLSIYSAKNLVPMNVDLLFDMTFILPPVAALVAYPVLKAMREGYMYGLNKRYYRLRPPK
;
A
#
# COMPACT_ATOMS: atom_id res chain seq x y z
N MET A 1 -1.39 55.34 15.96
CA MET A 1 0.07 55.19 15.84
C MET A 1 0.47 54.22 16.93
N THR A 2 0.63 52.93 16.69
CA THR A 2 0.61 52.09 15.49
C THR A 2 0.31 50.68 16.05
N ASP A 3 -0.64 49.97 15.48
CA ASP A 3 -1.01 48.62 15.88
C ASP A 3 -0.23 47.68 14.94
N ASP A 4 0.88 47.13 15.42
CA ASP A 4 1.71 46.17 14.67
C ASP A 4 1.61 44.81 15.36
N THR A 5 0.71 43.96 14.88
CA THR A 5 0.76 42.52 15.14
C THR A 5 0.91 41.84 13.79
N PRO A 6 1.96 41.04 13.55
CA PRO A 6 2.23 40.48 12.24
C PRO A 6 1.21 39.38 11.93
N GLU A 7 0.49 39.52 10.81
CA GLU A 7 -0.25 38.42 10.20
C GLU A 7 0.77 37.35 9.75
N GLU A 8 0.87 36.28 10.52
CA GLU A 8 1.60 35.09 10.12
C GLU A 8 0.74 34.34 9.10
N ASP A 9 0.88 34.71 7.83
CA ASP A 9 0.34 33.95 6.70
C ASP A 9 0.90 32.53 6.73
N ALA A 10 0.10 31.58 7.23
CA ALA A 10 0.38 30.16 7.14
C ALA A 10 0.31 29.72 5.66
N ARG A 11 1.43 29.87 4.96
CA ARG A 11 1.68 29.24 3.66
C ARG A 11 1.55 27.73 3.81
N THR A 12 0.53 27.16 3.19
CA THR A 12 0.46 25.72 2.92
C THR A 12 0.91 25.49 1.48
N ASP A 13 2.12 24.96 1.34
CA ASP A 13 2.67 24.41 0.10
C ASP A 13 1.91 23.13 -0.28
N GLY A 14 0.68 23.28 -0.74
CA GLY A 14 -0.06 22.27 -1.47
C GLY A 14 0.27 22.43 -2.95
N THR A 15 0.77 21.37 -3.58
CA THR A 15 0.99 21.28 -5.03
C THR A 15 -0.14 21.99 -5.77
N GLY A 16 0.25 23.06 -6.49
CA GLY A 16 -0.66 24.03 -7.09
C GLY A 16 -1.89 23.36 -7.68
N VAL A 17 -3.05 23.87 -7.29
CA VAL A 17 -4.26 23.77 -8.11
C VAL A 17 -3.80 24.13 -9.52
N VAL A 18 -3.84 23.15 -10.42
CA VAL A 18 -3.60 23.36 -11.84
C VAL A 18 -4.45 24.56 -12.23
N ALA A 19 -3.80 25.68 -12.53
CA ALA A 19 -4.47 26.84 -13.08
C ALA A 19 -5.26 26.34 -14.29
N PRO A 20 -6.54 26.72 -14.45
CA PRO A 20 -7.34 26.24 -15.56
C PRO A 20 -6.66 26.67 -16.85
N ASP A 21 -5.92 25.73 -17.43
CA ASP A 21 -5.53 25.72 -18.81
C ASP A 21 -6.82 25.94 -19.61
N GLY A 22 -6.76 26.91 -20.53
CA GLY A 22 -7.91 27.47 -21.26
C GLY A 22 -8.66 26.46 -22.13
N GLU A 23 -8.32 25.18 -22.04
CA GLU A 23 -9.03 24.04 -22.60
C GLU A 23 -10.10 23.48 -21.65
N THR A 24 -10.14 23.92 -20.39
CA THR A 24 -11.18 23.51 -19.43
C THR A 24 -12.46 24.36 -19.62
N PRO A 25 -13.62 23.73 -19.96
CA PRO A 25 -14.85 24.48 -20.21
C PRO A 25 -15.26 25.29 -18.97
N THR A 26 -15.72 26.51 -19.15
CA THR A 26 -16.05 27.40 -18.02
C THR A 26 -17.19 26.83 -17.16
N TRP A 27 -17.30 27.27 -15.91
CA TRP A 27 -18.38 26.83 -14.99
C TRP A 27 -19.78 26.97 -15.61
N ARG A 28 -20.01 28.02 -16.40
CA ARG A 28 -21.29 28.25 -17.11
C ARG A 28 -21.51 27.23 -18.23
N GLU A 29 -20.48 26.93 -19.02
CA GLU A 29 -20.55 25.99 -20.14
C GLU A 29 -20.74 24.54 -19.67
N ARG A 30 -20.11 24.16 -18.54
CA ARG A 30 -20.30 22.84 -17.91
C ARG A 30 -21.72 22.67 -17.37
N LYS A 31 -22.29 23.73 -16.79
CA LYS A 31 -23.64 23.76 -16.22
C LYS A 31 -24.74 23.73 -17.28
N GLN A 32 -24.48 24.27 -18.47
CA GLN A 32 -25.42 24.23 -19.59
C GLN A 32 -25.45 22.87 -20.31
N ARG A 33 -24.34 22.13 -20.35
CA ARG A 33 -24.26 20.81 -21.04
C ARG A 33 -24.84 19.62 -20.27
N SER A 34 -25.16 19.78 -18.99
CA SER A 34 -25.60 18.68 -18.12
C SER A 34 -27.06 18.91 -17.67
N GLN A 35 -28.03 18.27 -18.32
CA GLN A 35 -29.41 18.21 -17.82
C GLN A 35 -29.67 16.83 -17.17
N GLY A 36 -30.37 16.79 -16.03
CA GLY A 36 -30.75 15.54 -15.32
C GLY A 36 -29.78 15.08 -14.21
N LEU A 37 -29.71 13.77 -13.97
CA LEU A 37 -28.91 13.13 -12.91
C LEU A 37 -27.42 13.55 -12.86
N PRO A 38 -26.72 13.77 -13.99
CA PRO A 38 -25.31 14.18 -13.97
C PRO A 38 -25.10 15.55 -13.29
N ARG A 39 -26.05 16.49 -13.47
CA ARG A 39 -25.99 17.82 -12.85
C ARG A 39 -26.22 17.76 -11.35
N LEU A 40 -27.22 17.00 -10.90
CA LEU A 40 -27.49 16.82 -9.47
C LEU A 40 -26.31 16.13 -8.77
N THR A 41 -25.71 15.14 -9.44
CA THR A 41 -24.51 14.45 -8.95
C THR A 41 -23.32 15.41 -8.84
N TYR A 42 -23.13 16.30 -9.82
CA TYR A 42 -22.07 17.31 -9.78
C TYR A 42 -22.30 18.35 -8.67
N GLU A 43 -23.49 18.96 -8.61
CA GLU A 43 -23.86 19.94 -7.59
C GLU A 43 -23.74 19.33 -6.17
N TYR A 44 -24.08 18.05 -6.03
CA TYR A 44 -23.87 17.28 -4.80
C TYR A 44 -22.37 17.16 -4.44
N PHE A 45 -21.52 16.75 -5.37
CA PHE A 45 -20.09 16.61 -5.12
C PHE A 45 -19.43 17.97 -4.79
N GLU A 46 -19.84 19.04 -5.47
CA GLU A 46 -19.31 20.38 -5.24
C GLU A 46 -19.69 20.90 -3.85
N ARG A 47 -20.95 20.72 -3.42
CA ARG A 47 -21.40 21.06 -2.05
C ARG A 47 -20.65 20.24 -1.00
N SER A 48 -20.51 18.94 -1.19
CA SER A 48 -19.82 18.07 -0.22
C SER A 48 -18.36 18.45 0.00
N ARG A 49 -17.67 18.93 -1.05
CA ARG A 49 -16.28 19.41 -0.95
C ARG A 49 -16.19 20.71 -0.16
N ARG A 50 -17.10 21.65 -0.39
CA ARG A 50 -17.13 22.91 0.37
C ARG A 50 -17.45 22.66 1.83
N GLU A 51 -18.44 21.83 2.14
CA GLU A 51 -18.76 21.46 3.52
C GLU A 51 -17.59 20.77 4.24
N ASP A 52 -16.84 19.89 3.56
CA ASP A 52 -15.62 19.26 4.12
C ASP A 52 -14.49 20.26 4.33
N GLU A 53 -14.34 21.24 3.43
CA GLU A 53 -13.35 22.32 3.55
C GLU A 53 -13.69 23.30 4.67
N ASP A 54 -14.96 23.69 4.79
CA ASP A 54 -15.47 24.57 5.84
C ASP A 54 -15.29 23.90 7.22
N LEU A 55 -15.66 22.61 7.36
CA LEU A 55 -15.43 21.85 8.60
C LEU A 55 -13.96 21.76 8.99
N ARG A 56 -13.05 21.62 8.01
CA ARG A 56 -11.60 21.59 8.27
C ARG A 56 -11.02 22.96 8.63
N ARG A 57 -11.62 24.04 8.12
CA ARG A 57 -11.25 25.41 8.49
C ARG A 57 -11.79 25.81 9.85
N GLU A 58 -12.97 25.32 10.22
CA GLU A 58 -13.64 25.66 11.49
C GLU A 58 -13.07 24.91 12.70
N SER A 59 -12.40 23.76 12.52
CA SER A 59 -11.88 22.97 13.64
C SER A 59 -10.35 22.78 13.59
N ASP A 60 -9.63 23.39 14.53
CA ASP A 60 -8.20 23.08 14.82
C ASP A 60 -8.02 21.62 15.29
N TYR A 61 -9.06 21.07 15.93
CA TYR A 61 -9.19 19.67 16.29
C TYR A 61 -10.54 19.16 15.79
N VAL A 62 -10.54 18.37 14.71
CA VAL A 62 -11.72 17.55 14.40
C VAL A 62 -11.79 16.50 15.52
N GLU A 63 -12.60 16.77 16.54
CA GLU A 63 -13.00 15.77 17.54
C GLU A 63 -13.85 14.73 16.80
N ARG A 64 -13.17 13.78 16.18
CA ARG A 64 -13.81 12.74 15.42
C ARG A 64 -14.43 11.80 16.43
N ASP A 65 -15.75 11.92 16.63
CA ASP A 65 -16.52 10.92 17.35
C ASP A 65 -16.14 9.53 16.81
N VAL A 66 -15.38 8.79 17.60
CA VAL A 66 -15.00 7.43 17.27
C VAL A 66 -16.26 6.60 17.48
N LEU A 67 -16.98 6.38 16.37
CA LEU A 67 -18.09 5.44 16.33
C LEU A 67 -17.54 4.04 16.68
N GLY A 68 -17.66 3.66 17.94
CA GLY A 68 -17.14 2.41 18.49
C GLY A 68 -17.95 1.97 19.70
N PHE A 69 -17.85 0.70 20.04
CA PHE A 69 -18.40 0.17 21.28
C PHE A 69 -17.39 0.34 22.41
N PRO A 70 -17.84 0.46 23.68
CA PRO A 70 -16.92 0.51 24.80
C PRO A 70 -16.07 -0.76 24.86
N THR A 71 -14.80 -0.59 25.27
CA THR A 71 -13.81 -1.67 25.36
C THR A 71 -14.35 -2.89 26.11
N TRP A 72 -15.05 -2.64 27.21
CA TRP A 72 -15.78 -3.65 27.95
C TRP A 72 -17.30 -3.42 27.85
N PRO A 73 -18.12 -4.47 27.70
CA PRO A 73 -17.73 -5.87 27.45
C PRO A 73 -17.55 -6.20 25.96
N HIS A 74 -18.03 -5.34 25.06
CA HIS A 74 -18.25 -5.66 23.65
C HIS A 74 -16.95 -6.01 22.91
N GLU A 75 -15.97 -5.10 22.93
CA GLU A 75 -14.71 -5.29 22.20
C GLU A 75 -13.87 -6.43 22.80
N ILE A 76 -13.83 -6.56 24.13
CA ILE A 76 -13.11 -7.64 24.81
C ILE A 76 -13.69 -9.02 24.48
N LEU A 77 -15.00 -9.20 24.55
CA LEU A 77 -15.63 -10.49 24.23
C LEU A 77 -15.39 -10.88 22.76
N ARG A 78 -15.51 -9.92 21.84
CA ARG A 78 -15.21 -10.13 20.43
C ARG A 78 -13.74 -10.53 20.22
N ASN A 79 -12.81 -9.76 20.79
CA ASN A 79 -11.38 -10.01 20.63
C ASN A 79 -10.94 -11.32 21.27
N LEU A 80 -11.50 -11.68 22.43
CA LEU A 80 -11.25 -12.96 23.09
C LEU A 80 -11.75 -14.12 22.23
N SER A 81 -12.95 -14.01 21.66
CA SER A 81 -13.49 -15.03 20.76
C SER A 81 -12.60 -15.26 19.55
N ILE A 82 -12.11 -14.17 18.92
CA ILE A 82 -11.17 -14.22 17.80
C ILE A 82 -9.83 -14.85 18.23
N ALA A 83 -9.31 -14.46 19.40
CA ALA A 83 -8.06 -15.02 19.94
C ALA A 83 -8.19 -16.54 20.21
N CYS A 84 -9.26 -16.96 20.89
CA CYS A 84 -9.54 -18.38 21.14
C CYS A 84 -9.68 -19.18 19.84
N PHE A 85 -10.31 -18.61 18.81
CA PHE A 85 -10.40 -19.23 17.49
C PHE A 85 -9.02 -19.45 16.86
N PHE A 86 -8.17 -18.43 16.80
CA PHE A 86 -6.82 -18.57 16.23
C PHE A 86 -5.91 -19.50 17.04
N VAL A 87 -5.96 -19.43 18.38
CA VAL A 87 -5.25 -20.38 19.25
C VAL A 87 -5.73 -21.81 18.99
N GLY A 88 -7.05 -22.01 18.88
CA GLY A 88 -7.64 -23.30 18.53
C GLY A 88 -7.11 -23.83 17.18
N ILE A 89 -7.03 -22.99 16.16
CA ILE A 89 -6.45 -23.37 14.86
C ILE A 89 -4.97 -23.76 15.00
N ILE A 90 -4.17 -22.98 15.74
CA ILE A 90 -2.74 -23.28 15.92
C ILE A 90 -2.56 -24.62 16.62
N LEU A 91 -3.30 -24.88 17.70
CA LEU A 91 -3.25 -26.16 18.42
C LEU A 91 -3.73 -27.32 17.54
N PHE A 92 -4.79 -27.11 16.77
CA PHE A 92 -5.31 -28.12 15.83
C PHE A 92 -4.27 -28.46 14.76
N LEU A 93 -3.62 -27.46 14.14
CA LEU A 93 -2.57 -27.68 13.15
C LEU A 93 -1.33 -28.37 13.77
N ALA A 94 -0.91 -27.94 14.97
CA ALA A 94 0.21 -28.56 15.67
C ALA A 94 -0.05 -30.04 16.01
N ALA A 95 -1.30 -30.40 16.32
CA ALA A 95 -1.70 -31.78 16.61
C ALA A 95 -1.87 -32.64 15.35
N THR A 96 -2.40 -32.08 14.26
CA THR A 96 -2.70 -32.82 13.02
C THR A 96 -1.52 -32.93 12.06
N LEU A 97 -0.65 -31.92 12.06
CA LEU A 97 0.53 -31.81 11.19
C LEU A 97 1.75 -31.46 12.04
N PRO A 98 2.21 -32.37 12.94
CA PRO A 98 3.36 -32.09 13.79
C PRO A 98 4.60 -31.83 12.94
N PRO A 99 5.41 -30.80 13.27
CA PRO A 99 6.60 -30.47 12.51
C PRO A 99 7.62 -31.60 12.59
N HIS A 100 8.23 -31.93 11.46
CA HIS A 100 9.33 -32.90 11.42
C HIS A 100 10.57 -32.32 12.13
N ILE A 101 11.04 -32.99 13.18
CA ILE A 101 12.31 -32.68 13.82
C ILE A 101 13.41 -33.41 13.04
N GLY A 102 14.22 -32.64 12.30
CA GLY A 102 15.32 -33.18 11.52
C GLY A 102 16.47 -33.72 12.37
N ALA A 103 17.43 -34.38 11.71
CA ALA A 103 18.66 -34.82 12.35
C ALA A 103 19.45 -33.64 12.94
N PRO A 104 20.30 -33.88 13.98
CA PRO A 104 21.18 -32.85 14.51
C PRO A 104 22.04 -32.21 13.43
N ALA A 105 22.36 -30.92 13.61
CA ALA A 105 23.16 -30.16 12.66
C ALA A 105 24.53 -30.82 12.40
N ASN A 106 24.87 -31.01 11.13
CA ASN A 106 26.15 -31.59 10.71
C ASN A 106 26.93 -30.57 9.85
N PRO A 107 28.02 -29.97 10.35
CA PRO A 107 28.83 -29.01 9.59
C PRO A 107 29.47 -29.60 8.32
N SER A 108 29.64 -30.93 8.26
CA SER A 108 30.33 -31.63 7.17
C SER A 108 29.40 -32.09 6.05
N SER A 109 28.08 -31.88 6.17
CA SER A 109 27.10 -32.32 5.18
C SER A 109 26.01 -31.26 4.98
N THR A 110 25.90 -30.73 3.76
CA THR A 110 24.85 -29.77 3.40
C THR A 110 23.68 -30.50 2.75
N PRO A 111 22.44 -30.36 3.26
CA PRO A 111 21.25 -30.91 2.62
C PRO A 111 21.07 -30.38 1.18
N ALA A 112 20.55 -31.22 0.29
CA ALA A 112 20.34 -30.86 -1.11
C ALA A 112 19.37 -29.67 -1.31
N ILE A 113 18.37 -29.55 -0.43
CA ILE A 113 17.41 -28.45 -0.41
C ILE A 113 17.60 -27.70 0.90
N ILE A 114 18.18 -26.50 0.83
CA ILE A 114 18.35 -25.60 1.96
C ILE A 114 17.55 -24.31 1.69
N LEU A 115 16.40 -24.21 2.34
CA LEU A 115 15.49 -23.08 2.27
C LEU A 115 15.18 -22.65 3.71
N PRO A 116 15.07 -21.34 3.98
CA PRO A 116 14.63 -20.87 5.29
C PRO A 116 13.12 -21.11 5.47
N ASP A 117 12.53 -20.57 6.53
CA ASP A 117 11.07 -20.56 6.65
C ASP A 117 10.42 -19.66 5.58
N TRP A 118 9.18 -19.98 5.23
CA TRP A 118 8.43 -19.34 4.14
C TRP A 118 8.31 -17.82 4.28
N TYR A 119 8.24 -17.29 5.51
CA TYR A 119 8.14 -15.85 5.77
C TYR A 119 9.46 -15.11 5.50
N LEU A 120 10.58 -15.83 5.31
CA LEU A 120 11.89 -15.29 4.94
C LEU A 120 12.20 -15.43 3.45
N TYR A 121 11.34 -16.08 2.66
CA TYR A 121 11.60 -16.35 1.24
C TYR A 121 11.83 -15.10 0.41
N TRP A 122 11.07 -14.03 0.64
CA TRP A 122 11.27 -12.76 -0.06
C TRP A 122 12.67 -12.18 0.18
N SER A 123 13.14 -12.17 1.43
CA SER A 123 14.46 -11.64 1.81
C SER A 123 15.60 -12.55 1.31
N PHE A 124 15.39 -13.87 1.38
CA PHE A 124 16.33 -14.85 0.84
C PHE A 124 16.43 -14.79 -0.69
N GLY A 125 15.33 -14.48 -1.38
CA GLY A 125 15.30 -14.25 -2.83
C GLY A 125 16.17 -13.07 -3.25
N LEU A 126 16.24 -12.00 -2.46
CA LEU A 126 17.15 -10.86 -2.69
C LEU A 126 18.64 -11.24 -2.63
N LEU A 127 19.00 -12.36 -1.96
CA LEU A 127 20.38 -12.87 -1.98
C LEU A 127 20.74 -13.59 -3.29
N LYS A 128 19.75 -13.88 -4.13
CA LYS A 128 19.91 -14.63 -5.39
C LYS A 128 19.88 -13.72 -6.63
N LEU A 129 20.22 -12.45 -6.47
CA LEU A 129 20.22 -11.41 -7.51
C LEU A 129 21.53 -11.31 -8.29
N GLY A 130 22.30 -12.40 -8.37
CA GLY A 130 23.57 -12.46 -9.12
C GLY A 130 23.50 -11.88 -10.55
N PRO A 131 22.43 -12.13 -11.34
CA PRO A 131 22.29 -11.53 -12.68
C PRO A 131 22.12 -10.01 -12.70
N LEU A 132 21.70 -9.37 -11.60
CA LEU A 132 21.57 -7.91 -11.51
C LEU A 132 22.84 -7.23 -11.00
N ASN A 133 23.85 -8.00 -10.59
CA ASN A 133 25.09 -7.45 -10.05
C ASN A 133 25.92 -6.85 -11.19
N PRO A 134 26.13 -5.52 -11.24
CA PRO A 134 26.77 -4.88 -12.38
C PRO A 134 28.26 -5.25 -12.45
N GLU A 135 28.72 -5.58 -13.64
CA GLU A 135 30.14 -5.79 -13.95
C GLU A 135 30.79 -4.46 -14.35
N MET A 136 31.96 -4.17 -13.78
CA MET A 136 32.71 -2.98 -14.16
C MET A 136 33.63 -3.31 -15.33
N ALA A 137 33.31 -2.78 -16.52
CA ALA A 137 34.15 -2.93 -17.71
C ALA A 137 35.58 -2.37 -17.50
N VAL A 138 35.74 -1.36 -16.62
CA VAL A 138 37.03 -0.73 -16.28
C VAL A 138 37.96 -1.65 -15.48
N LEU A 139 37.42 -2.65 -14.78
CA LEU A 139 38.19 -3.65 -14.00
C LEU A 139 38.29 -5.00 -14.72
N GLY A 140 38.20 -5.01 -16.05
CA GLY A 140 38.34 -6.21 -16.86
C GLY A 140 37.16 -7.19 -16.74
N GLY A 141 35.94 -6.68 -16.48
CA GLY A 141 34.74 -7.51 -16.34
C GLY A 141 34.56 -8.13 -14.96
N GLN A 142 35.31 -7.67 -13.95
CA GLN A 142 35.07 -8.09 -12.57
C GLN A 142 33.78 -7.46 -12.03
N LYS A 143 32.98 -8.26 -11.32
CA LYS A 143 31.78 -7.82 -10.62
C LYS A 143 32.10 -6.69 -9.64
N LEU A 144 31.23 -5.69 -9.54
CA LEU A 144 31.41 -4.53 -8.65
C LEU A 144 31.60 -4.94 -7.18
N MET A 145 30.90 -5.99 -6.77
CA MET A 145 30.92 -6.52 -5.41
C MET A 145 30.56 -8.01 -5.42
N GLY A 146 30.84 -8.72 -4.32
CA GLY A 146 30.42 -10.12 -4.20
C GLY A 146 28.90 -10.26 -4.16
N ASP A 147 28.35 -11.30 -4.80
CA ASP A 147 26.89 -11.50 -4.95
C ASP A 147 26.14 -11.49 -3.60
N ARG A 148 26.79 -11.98 -2.53
CA ARG A 148 26.24 -11.94 -1.17
C ARG A 148 26.09 -10.51 -0.65
N MET A 149 27.13 -9.68 -0.85
CA MET A 149 27.11 -8.27 -0.42
C MET A 149 26.04 -7.50 -1.18
N TYR A 150 25.94 -7.73 -2.50
CA TYR A 150 24.90 -7.15 -3.33
C TYR A 150 23.49 -7.48 -2.81
N GLY A 151 23.24 -8.75 -2.49
CA GLY A 151 21.95 -9.17 -1.95
C GLY A 151 21.62 -8.58 -0.57
N VAL A 152 22.61 -8.40 0.30
CA VAL A 152 22.43 -7.72 1.59
C VAL A 152 22.08 -6.25 1.38
N LEU A 153 22.77 -5.56 0.46
CA LEU A 153 22.43 -4.18 0.10
C LEU A 153 21.03 -4.07 -0.51
N ALA A 154 20.63 -5.03 -1.36
CA ALA A 154 19.28 -5.06 -1.93
C ALA A 154 18.20 -5.17 -0.83
N ASN A 155 18.43 -5.96 0.22
CA ASN A 155 17.54 -6.00 1.39
C ASN A 155 17.41 -4.63 2.06
N ILE A 156 18.53 -3.95 2.29
CA ILE A 156 18.54 -2.60 2.89
C ILE A 156 17.76 -1.61 2.02
N VAL A 157 17.90 -1.68 0.69
CA VAL A 157 17.17 -0.81 -0.23
C VAL A 157 15.66 -1.06 -0.15
N VAL A 158 15.21 -2.32 -0.17
CA VAL A 158 13.78 -2.65 -0.12
C VAL A 158 13.17 -2.25 1.23
N VAL A 159 13.84 -2.60 2.34
CA VAL A 159 13.37 -2.25 3.69
C VAL A 159 13.40 -0.74 3.90
N GLY A 160 14.44 -0.06 3.42
CA GLY A 160 14.57 1.39 3.46
C GLY A 160 13.46 2.10 2.67
N ALA A 161 13.14 1.59 1.47
CA ALA A 161 12.03 2.11 0.68
C ALA A 161 10.70 1.99 1.44
N ILE A 162 10.41 0.85 2.07
CA ILE A 162 9.21 0.64 2.91
C ILE A 162 9.21 1.59 4.12
N ALA A 163 10.34 1.74 4.80
CA ALA A 163 10.47 2.61 5.96
C ALA A 163 10.24 4.10 5.63
N ILE A 164 10.53 4.50 4.39
CA ILE A 164 10.32 5.88 3.91
C ILE A 164 8.86 6.14 3.50
N VAL A 165 8.05 5.11 3.21
CA VAL A 165 6.65 5.27 2.75
C VAL A 165 5.80 6.20 3.65
N PRO A 166 5.83 6.10 4.99
CA PRO A 166 5.03 6.99 5.85
C PRO A 166 5.39 8.47 5.72
N PHE A 167 6.64 8.79 5.36
CA PHE A 167 7.11 10.16 5.20
C PHE A 167 6.79 10.74 3.82
N LEU A 168 6.65 9.88 2.81
CA LEU A 168 6.22 10.27 1.46
C LEU A 168 4.71 10.40 1.35
N ASN A 169 3.96 9.46 1.93
CA ASN A 169 2.50 9.49 1.94
C ASN A 169 1.97 10.35 3.09
N LYS A 170 2.15 11.67 2.98
CA LYS A 170 1.60 12.64 3.93
C LYS A 170 0.09 12.78 3.70
N GLY A 171 -0.71 12.21 4.60
CA GLY A 171 -2.16 12.35 4.54
C GLY A 171 -2.88 11.54 5.62
N SER A 172 -4.14 11.91 5.90
CA SER A 172 -5.02 11.14 6.79
C SER A 172 -5.22 9.71 6.26
N ALA A 173 -5.41 8.75 7.16
CA ALA A 173 -5.70 7.37 6.83
C ALA A 173 -6.91 7.28 5.89
N ARG A 174 -6.66 6.85 4.65
CA ARG A 174 -7.65 6.76 3.59
C ARG A 174 -7.76 5.33 3.10
N ARG A 175 -8.95 4.95 2.66
CA ARG A 175 -9.20 3.60 2.13
C ARG A 175 -8.38 3.40 0.84
N PRO A 176 -8.01 2.17 0.46
CA PRO A 176 -7.21 1.93 -0.75
C PRO A 176 -7.78 2.58 -2.02
N VAL A 177 -9.12 2.60 -2.15
CA VAL A 177 -9.84 3.20 -3.27
C VAL A 177 -9.78 4.74 -3.28
N GLU A 178 -9.58 5.37 -2.11
CA GLU A 178 -9.46 6.82 -1.96
C GLU A 178 -8.04 7.31 -2.31
N GLN A 179 -7.03 6.44 -2.23
CA GLN A 179 -5.63 6.68 -2.63
C GLN A 179 -5.13 5.62 -3.65
N PRO A 180 -5.67 5.62 -4.88
CA PRO A 180 -5.41 4.55 -5.85
C PRO A 180 -3.93 4.40 -6.23
N PHE A 181 -3.15 5.49 -6.19
CA PHE A 181 -1.72 5.45 -6.48
C PHE A 181 -0.94 4.65 -5.42
N TRP A 182 -1.04 5.04 -4.14
CA TRP A 182 -0.33 4.36 -3.04
C TRP A 182 -0.80 2.91 -2.86
N ALA A 183 -2.09 2.66 -3.05
CA ALA A 183 -2.63 1.31 -3.04
C ALA A 183 -2.06 0.45 -4.20
N ALA A 184 -1.91 1.01 -5.40
CA ALA A 184 -1.29 0.32 -6.52
C ALA A 184 0.20 0.02 -6.27
N VAL A 185 0.95 0.95 -5.67
CA VAL A 185 2.34 0.72 -5.22
C VAL A 185 2.39 -0.42 -4.20
N GLY A 186 1.44 -0.46 -3.25
CA GLY A 186 1.30 -1.57 -2.29
C GLY A 186 1.02 -2.91 -2.96
N VAL A 187 0.13 -2.96 -3.96
CA VAL A 187 -0.12 -4.18 -4.77
C VAL A 187 1.15 -4.62 -5.50
N GLY A 188 1.90 -3.69 -6.08
CA GLY A 188 3.21 -3.97 -6.67
C GLY A 188 4.18 -4.57 -5.64
N GLY A 189 4.28 -3.99 -4.45
CA GLY A 189 5.13 -4.49 -3.37
C GLY A 189 4.75 -5.90 -2.89
N VAL A 190 3.46 -6.19 -2.72
CA VAL A 190 2.97 -7.53 -2.35
C VAL A 190 3.27 -8.54 -3.45
N THR A 191 3.03 -8.15 -4.71
CA THR A 191 3.33 -8.98 -5.88
C THR A 191 4.82 -9.27 -5.96
N PHE A 192 5.68 -8.27 -5.72
CA PHE A 192 7.13 -8.43 -5.66
C PHE A 192 7.55 -9.40 -4.56
N ALA A 193 7.04 -9.24 -3.34
CA ALA A 193 7.34 -10.16 -2.25
C ALA A 193 6.92 -11.61 -2.57
N LEU A 194 5.77 -11.78 -3.25
CA LEU A 194 5.28 -13.10 -3.68
C LEU A 194 6.18 -13.71 -4.76
N THR A 195 6.44 -12.99 -5.85
CA THR A 195 7.22 -13.53 -6.98
C THR A 195 8.66 -13.81 -6.57
N LEU A 196 9.23 -12.95 -5.73
CA LEU A 196 10.56 -13.13 -5.17
C LEU A 196 10.62 -14.32 -4.21
N SER A 197 9.57 -14.55 -3.43
CA SER A 197 9.46 -15.75 -2.59
C SER A 197 9.48 -17.02 -3.44
N ILE A 198 8.75 -17.04 -4.56
CA ILE A 198 8.74 -18.18 -5.50
C ILE A 198 10.12 -18.37 -6.14
N TYR A 199 10.76 -17.29 -6.60
CA TYR A 199 12.13 -17.34 -7.14
C TYR A 199 13.14 -17.84 -6.11
N SER A 200 12.97 -17.53 -4.84
CA SER A 200 13.82 -18.03 -3.77
C SER A 200 13.79 -19.58 -3.71
N ALA A 201 12.64 -20.18 -4.01
CA ALA A 201 12.40 -21.61 -4.07
C ALA A 201 12.54 -22.21 -5.49
N LYS A 202 13.28 -21.54 -6.40
CA LYS A 202 13.43 -21.96 -7.81
C LYS A 202 13.80 -23.44 -8.05
N ASN A 203 14.48 -24.08 -7.10
CA ASN A 203 14.84 -25.50 -7.21
C ASN A 203 13.62 -26.45 -7.11
N LEU A 204 12.50 -25.96 -6.56
CA LEU A 204 11.24 -26.71 -6.38
C LEU A 204 10.20 -26.35 -7.44
N VAL A 205 10.43 -25.29 -8.21
CA VAL A 205 9.49 -24.79 -9.20
C VAL A 205 9.83 -25.42 -10.55
N PRO A 206 8.91 -26.18 -11.18
CA PRO A 206 9.15 -26.82 -12.47
C PRO A 206 9.00 -25.81 -13.62
N MET A 207 9.81 -24.75 -13.60
CA MET A 207 9.81 -23.67 -14.60
C MET A 207 11.26 -23.31 -14.98
N ASN A 208 11.45 -22.75 -16.17
CA ASN A 208 12.72 -22.17 -16.57
C ASN A 208 13.14 -21.06 -15.57
N VAL A 209 14.39 -21.09 -15.13
CA VAL A 209 14.91 -20.19 -14.08
C VAL A 209 15.01 -18.75 -14.57
N ASP A 210 15.37 -18.54 -15.85
CA ASP A 210 15.49 -17.22 -16.45
C ASP A 210 14.10 -16.58 -16.60
N LEU A 211 13.12 -17.36 -17.07
CA LEU A 211 11.72 -16.92 -17.10
C LEU A 211 11.21 -16.58 -15.70
N LEU A 212 11.51 -17.40 -14.70
CA LEU A 212 11.10 -17.14 -13.32
C LEU A 212 11.74 -15.86 -12.76
N PHE A 213 13.00 -15.61 -13.11
CA PHE A 213 13.71 -14.38 -12.79
C PHE A 213 13.05 -13.17 -13.46
N ASP A 214 12.78 -13.23 -14.76
CA ASP A 214 12.10 -12.16 -15.50
C ASP A 214 10.72 -11.85 -14.92
N MET A 215 9.93 -12.88 -14.64
CA MET A 215 8.61 -12.75 -14.01
C MET A 215 8.70 -12.09 -12.63
N THR A 216 9.79 -12.31 -11.90
CA THR A 216 10.00 -11.68 -10.58
C THR A 216 10.02 -10.17 -10.64
N PHE A 217 10.56 -9.60 -11.72
CA PHE A 217 10.69 -8.15 -11.90
C PHE A 217 9.63 -7.54 -12.83
N ILE A 218 9.03 -8.33 -13.72
CA ILE A 218 8.00 -7.86 -14.66
C ILE A 218 6.60 -7.87 -14.04
N LEU A 219 6.23 -8.91 -13.28
CA LEU A 219 4.88 -9.01 -12.72
C LEU A 219 4.53 -7.90 -11.72
N PRO A 220 5.43 -7.47 -10.81
CA PRO A 220 5.11 -6.40 -9.86
C PRO A 220 4.72 -5.05 -10.49
N PRO A 221 5.48 -4.48 -11.45
CA PRO A 221 5.07 -3.24 -12.11
C PRO A 221 3.80 -3.44 -12.93
N VAL A 222 3.62 -4.60 -13.59
CA VAL A 222 2.37 -4.91 -14.31
C VAL A 222 1.17 -4.93 -13.35
N ALA A 223 1.31 -5.60 -12.20
CA ALA A 223 0.26 -5.65 -11.18
C ALA A 223 -0.08 -4.26 -10.62
N ALA A 224 0.92 -3.42 -10.36
CA ALA A 224 0.71 -2.03 -9.95
C ALA A 224 0.01 -1.20 -11.05
N LEU A 225 0.46 -1.34 -12.30
CA LEU A 225 -0.13 -0.65 -13.46
C LEU A 225 -1.58 -1.05 -13.70
N VAL A 226 -1.95 -2.31 -13.46
CA VAL A 226 -3.33 -2.79 -13.56
C VAL A 226 -4.16 -2.37 -12.34
N ALA A 227 -3.58 -2.40 -11.14
CA ALA A 227 -4.29 -2.03 -9.92
C ALA A 227 -4.72 -0.56 -9.90
N TYR A 228 -3.89 0.34 -10.43
CA TYR A 228 -4.19 1.78 -10.46
C TYR A 228 -5.52 2.13 -11.16
N PRO A 229 -5.76 1.77 -12.44
CA PRO A 229 -7.02 2.09 -13.12
C PRO A 229 -8.21 1.38 -12.50
N VAL A 230 -8.05 0.14 -11.99
CA VAL A 230 -9.11 -0.59 -11.30
C VAL A 230 -9.57 0.18 -10.06
N LEU A 231 -8.62 0.56 -9.19
CA LEU A 231 -8.93 1.33 -7.98
C LEU A 231 -9.47 2.72 -8.30
N LYS A 232 -8.95 3.36 -9.37
CA LYS A 232 -9.43 4.67 -9.82
C LYS A 232 -10.87 4.60 -10.34
N ALA A 233 -11.23 3.56 -11.10
CA ALA A 233 -12.59 3.34 -11.59
C ALA A 233 -13.57 3.06 -10.44
N MET A 234 -13.14 2.28 -9.44
CA MET A 234 -13.96 2.02 -8.25
C MET A 234 -14.21 3.28 -7.40
N ARG A 235 -13.33 4.27 -7.46
CA ARG A 235 -13.38 5.47 -6.61
C ARG A 235 -14.67 6.25 -6.76
N GLU A 236 -15.16 6.46 -7.98
CA GLU A 236 -16.35 7.29 -8.20
C GLU A 236 -17.62 6.65 -7.65
N GLY A 237 -17.86 5.37 -7.99
CA GLY A 237 -19.01 4.62 -7.48
C GLY A 237 -18.95 4.42 -5.96
N TYR A 238 -17.75 4.18 -5.44
CA TYR A 238 -17.51 4.06 -4.01
C TYR A 238 -17.80 5.36 -3.25
N MET A 239 -17.26 6.49 -3.72
CA MET A 239 -17.51 7.80 -3.11
C MET A 239 -18.99 8.19 -3.18
N TYR A 240 -19.68 7.89 -4.28
CA TYR A 240 -21.12 8.11 -4.41
C TYR A 240 -21.92 7.30 -3.36
N GLY A 241 -21.63 6.02 -3.21
CA GLY A 241 -22.32 5.15 -2.24
C GLY A 241 -22.07 5.57 -0.79
N LEU A 242 -20.84 5.96 -0.47
CA LEU A 242 -20.45 6.44 0.85
C LEU A 242 -21.22 7.71 1.23
N ASN A 243 -21.18 8.69 0.32
CA ASN A 243 -21.86 9.97 0.43
C ASN A 243 -23.37 9.83 0.65
N LYS A 244 -24.02 8.93 -0.10
CA LYS A 244 -25.45 8.62 0.06
C LYS A 244 -25.80 8.04 1.43
N ARG A 245 -24.91 7.24 2.03
CA ARG A 245 -25.12 6.64 3.36
C ARG A 245 -24.92 7.66 4.48
N TYR A 246 -23.87 8.49 4.40
CA TYR A 246 -23.65 9.54 5.40
C TYR A 246 -24.78 10.58 5.43
N TYR A 247 -25.33 10.95 4.27
CA TYR A 247 -26.49 11.85 4.23
C TYR A 247 -27.77 11.26 4.84
N ARG A 248 -27.93 9.93 4.81
CA ARG A 248 -29.09 9.24 5.43
C ARG A 248 -28.94 9.02 6.93
N LEU A 249 -27.71 9.05 7.43
CA LEU A 249 -27.39 8.80 8.85
C LEU A 249 -27.22 10.10 9.66
N ARG A 250 -27.17 11.27 9.01
CA ARG A 250 -27.26 12.54 9.74
C ARG A 250 -28.71 12.78 10.17
N PRO A 251 -29.01 12.92 11.46
CA PRO A 251 -30.30 13.42 11.89
C PRO A 251 -30.51 14.82 11.28
N PRO A 252 -31.74 15.16 10.84
CA PRO A 252 -32.04 16.53 10.45
C PRO A 252 -31.76 17.44 11.66
N LYS A 253 -31.01 18.52 11.43
CA LYS A 253 -30.91 19.62 12.39
C LYS A 253 -32.26 20.33 12.48
#